data_AF-A0A9P3LEI2-F1
#
_entry.id   AF-A0A9P3LEI2-F1
#
_cell.length_a   1.000
_cell.length_b   1.000
_cell.length_c   1.000
_cell.angle_alpha   90.00
_cell.angle_beta   90.00
_cell.angle_gamma   90.00
#
_symmetry.space_group_name_H-M   'P 1'
#
loop_
_entity.id
_entity.type
_entity.pdbx_description
1 polymer ?
#
loop_
_entity_poly.entity_id
_entity_poly.type
_entity_poly.pdbx_seq_one_letter_code
_entity_poly.pdbx_strand_id
1 'polypeptide(L)'
;MSTTGSADLPHPSDNVTPLPYQEKFNKNRPHTKFVDPCEKAAKASYACMDKNDYDRDSCSAYFAAYRECKRTWMAQLKADRRAGLID
;
A
#
# COMPACT_ATOMS: atom_id res chain seq x y z
N MET A 1 12.92 19.44 2.44
CA MET A 1 13.38 18.89 3.73
C MET A 1 12.99 17.41 3.77
N SER A 2 13.94 16.49 3.59
CA SER A 2 13.79 15.08 3.99
C SER A 2 15.20 14.54 4.23
N THR A 3 15.61 14.61 5.48
CA THR A 3 16.88 14.10 5.99
C THR A 3 16.85 12.57 6.11
N THR A 4 17.89 11.97 5.57
CA THR A 4 18.63 10.77 6.01
C THR A 4 18.27 10.19 7.39
N GLY A 5 18.08 8.86 7.41
CA GLY A 5 18.60 7.95 8.46
C GLY A 5 17.87 7.89 9.81
N SER A 6 17.15 6.78 10.04
CA SER A 6 16.65 6.28 11.33
C SER A 6 15.91 7.26 12.25
N ALA A 7 14.58 7.33 12.14
CA ALA A 7 13.71 7.55 13.32
C ALA A 7 12.25 7.14 13.06
N ASP A 8 11.52 7.75 12.13
CA ASP A 8 10.05 7.64 12.18
C ASP A 8 9.48 6.69 11.13
N LEU A 9 8.72 5.69 11.60
CA LEU A 9 7.83 4.95 10.69
C LEU A 9 6.80 5.93 10.14
N PRO A 10 6.45 5.85 8.84
CA PRO A 10 5.38 6.69 8.29
C PRO A 10 4.08 6.39 9.03
N HIS A 11 3.26 7.41 9.28
CA HIS A 11 2.03 7.20 10.02
C HIS A 11 1.13 6.19 9.28
N PRO A 12 0.45 5.24 9.96
CA PRO A 12 -0.36 4.22 9.30
C PRO A 12 -1.38 4.81 8.31
N SER A 13 -2.00 5.95 8.66
CA SER A 13 -2.97 6.62 7.78
C SER A 13 -2.38 7.11 6.46
N ASP A 14 -1.07 7.35 6.37
CA ASP A 14 -0.42 7.79 5.14
C ASP A 14 -0.32 6.65 4.11
N ASN A 15 -0.54 5.41 4.56
CA ASN A 15 -0.36 4.19 3.78
C ASN A 15 -1.69 3.51 3.39
N VAL A 16 -2.83 4.13 3.68
CA VAL A 16 -4.16 3.59 3.32
C VAL A 16 -4.52 3.84 1.86
N THR A 17 -3.87 4.81 1.22
CA THR A 17 -4.14 5.17 -0.17
C THR A 17 -3.23 4.34 -1.07
N PRO A 18 -3.78 3.50 -1.96
CA PRO A 18 -2.97 2.80 -2.95
C PRO A 18 -2.27 3.82 -3.86
N LEU A 19 -1.08 3.47 -4.35
CA LEU A 19 -0.37 4.32 -5.30
C LEU A 19 -1.24 4.60 -6.53
N PRO A 20 -1.17 5.83 -7.10
CA PRO A 20 -1.99 6.18 -8.26
C PRO A 20 -1.80 5.16 -9.36
N TYR A 21 -2.93 4.64 -9.85
CA TYR A 21 -2.95 3.62 -10.88
C TYR A 21 -2.07 4.02 -12.08
N GLN A 22 -2.10 5.29 -12.49
CA GLN A 22 -1.34 5.75 -13.66
C GLN A 22 0.18 5.75 -13.47
N GLU A 23 0.70 5.88 -12.25
CA GLU A 23 2.15 5.92 -11.99
C GLU A 23 2.80 4.53 -12.04
N LYS A 24 2.07 3.48 -11.62
CA LYS A 24 2.56 2.09 -11.65
C LYS A 24 1.96 1.24 -12.78
N PHE A 25 0.78 1.60 -13.24
CA PHE A 25 -0.05 0.89 -14.21
C PHE A 25 -0.35 1.81 -15.39
N ASN A 26 0.70 2.28 -16.06
CA ASN A 26 0.57 2.80 -17.41
C ASN A 26 -0.21 1.78 -18.27
N LYS A 27 -1.14 2.26 -19.10
CA LYS A 27 -2.03 1.43 -19.97
C LYS A 27 -1.31 0.37 -20.81
N ASN A 28 0.02 0.50 -20.93
CA ASN A 28 0.90 -0.38 -21.70
C ASN A 28 1.61 -1.46 -20.86
N ARG A 29 1.39 -1.54 -19.53
CA ARG A 29 1.92 -2.63 -18.70
C ARG A 29 0.84 -3.71 -18.54
N PRO A 30 1.17 -4.98 -18.75
CA PRO A 30 0.25 -6.06 -18.43
C PRO A 30 -0.09 -6.02 -16.94
N HIS A 31 -1.36 -6.23 -16.62
CA HIS A 31 -1.86 -6.45 -15.26
C HIS A 31 -1.33 -7.80 -14.75
N THR A 32 -0.03 -7.85 -14.42
CA THR A 32 0.58 -9.08 -13.93
C THR A 32 0.19 -9.31 -12.48
N LYS A 33 0.12 -10.59 -12.10
CA LYS A 33 -0.12 -11.06 -10.72
C LYS A 33 0.94 -10.61 -9.69
N PHE A 34 1.99 -9.92 -10.13
CA PHE A 34 3.14 -9.56 -9.30
C PHE A 34 3.13 -8.09 -8.83
N VAL A 35 2.11 -7.31 -9.20
CA VAL A 35 2.04 -5.90 -8.79
C VAL A 35 1.29 -5.76 -7.47
N ASP A 36 1.99 -5.25 -6.44
CA ASP A 36 1.37 -4.83 -5.18
C ASP A 36 1.14 -3.30 -5.17
N PRO A 37 -0.11 -2.82 -5.33
CA PRO A 37 -0.45 -1.40 -5.24
C PRO A 37 -0.28 -0.83 -3.82
N CYS A 38 -0.14 -1.70 -2.82
CA CYS A 38 -0.02 -1.38 -1.39
C CYS A 38 1.38 -1.63 -0.85
N GLU A 39 2.40 -1.66 -1.72
CA GLU A 39 3.80 -1.93 -1.37
C GLU A 39 4.32 -1.02 -0.24
N LYS A 40 3.91 0.26 -0.22
CA LYS A 40 4.28 1.21 0.85
C LYS A 40 3.74 0.77 2.22
N ALA A 41 2.46 0.38 2.26
CA ALA A 41 1.83 -0.12 3.48
C ALA A 41 2.42 -1.46 3.95
N ALA A 42 2.78 -2.34 3.00
CA ALA A 42 3.47 -3.59 3.31
C ALA A 42 4.85 -3.32 3.93
N LYS A 43 5.66 -2.45 3.31
CA LYS A 43 6.97 -2.04 3.83
C LYS A 43 6.87 -1.39 5.22
N ALA A 44 5.89 -0.53 5.44
CA ALA A 44 5.65 0.09 6.75
C ALA A 44 5.28 -0.95 7.82
N SER A 45 4.47 -1.96 7.45
CA SER A 45 4.10 -3.05 8.36
C SER A 45 5.30 -3.91 8.75
N TYR A 46 6.15 -4.28 7.79
CA TYR A 46 7.38 -5.03 8.08
C TYR A 46 8.37 -4.21 8.91
N ALA A 47 8.55 -2.93 8.58
CA ALA A 47 9.42 -2.05 9.36
C ALA A 47 8.92 -1.86 10.80
N CYS A 48 7.62 -1.91 11.04
CA CYS A 48 7.07 -1.96 12.41
C CYS A 48 7.46 -3.26 13.11
N MET A 49 7.30 -4.41 12.46
CA MET A 49 7.67 -5.70 13.05
C MET A 49 9.17 -5.77 13.40
N ASP A 50 10.03 -5.31 12.48
CA ASP A 50 11.49 -5.28 12.69
C ASP A 50 11.90 -4.39 13.88
N LYS A 51 11.11 -3.35 14.20
CA LYS A 51 11.37 -2.45 15.33
C LYS A 51 10.80 -2.93 16.67
N ASN A 52 9.82 -3.82 16.65
CA ASN A 52 9.08 -4.26 17.84
C ASN A 52 9.30 -5.76 18.12
N ASP A 53 10.46 -6.30 17.77
CA ASP A 53 10.80 -7.72 17.97
C ASP A 53 9.72 -8.68 17.47
N TYR A 54 9.09 -8.33 16.35
CA TYR A 54 8.01 -9.09 15.72
C TYR A 54 6.73 -9.22 16.58
N ASP A 55 6.55 -8.38 17.59
CA ASP A 55 5.28 -8.22 18.28
C ASP A 55 4.22 -7.65 17.33
N ARG A 56 3.22 -8.48 17.03
CA ARG A 56 2.15 -8.14 16.09
C ARG A 56 1.15 -7.15 16.68
N ASP A 57 0.93 -7.19 17.99
CA ASP A 57 -0.11 -6.38 18.61
C ASP A 57 0.28 -4.89 18.57
N SER A 58 1.57 -4.62 18.79
CA SER A 58 2.20 -3.31 18.61
C SER A 58 2.07 -2.72 17.19
N CYS A 59 1.86 -3.57 16.17
CA CYS A 59 1.79 -3.17 14.76
C CYS A 59 0.38 -3.24 14.13
N SER A 60 -0.65 -3.47 14.93
CA SER A 60 -2.05 -3.62 14.48
C SER A 60 -2.54 -2.50 13.55
N ALA A 61 -2.18 -1.24 13.82
CA ALA A 61 -2.55 -0.10 12.98
C ALA A 61 -1.92 -0.14 11.58
N TYR A 62 -0.67 -0.61 11.45
CA TYR A 62 0.01 -0.77 10.16
C TYR A 62 -0.64 -1.88 9.34
N PHE A 63 -1.01 -2.99 9.98
CA PHE A 63 -1.74 -4.07 9.32
C PHE A 63 -3.14 -3.63 8.88
N ALA A 64 -3.82 -2.82 9.70
CA ALA A 64 -5.10 -2.22 9.33
C ALA A 64 -4.94 -1.34 8.09
N ALA A 65 -3.90 -0.49 8.04
CA ALA A 65 -3.61 0.35 6.88
C ALA A 65 -3.34 -0.47 5.60
N TYR A 66 -2.59 -1.56 5.70
CA TYR A 66 -2.36 -2.46 4.56
C TYR A 66 -3.66 -3.12 4.06
N ARG A 67 -4.53 -3.57 4.97
CA ARG A 67 -5.84 -4.13 4.61
C ARG A 67 -6.74 -3.08 3.97
N GLU A 68 -6.73 -1.86 4.50
CA GLU A 68 -7.48 -0.72 3.97
C GLU A 68 -7.06 -0.40 2.55
N CYS A 69 -5.75 -0.26 2.32
CA CYS A 69 -5.21 -0.01 0.98
C CYS A 69 -5.68 -1.04 -0.03
N LYS A 70 -5.63 -2.34 0.32
CA LYS A 70 -6.12 -3.40 -0.58
C LYS A 70 -7.61 -3.30 -0.83
N ARG A 71 -8.40 -2.92 0.18
CA ARG A 71 -9.85 -2.72 0.01
C ARG A 71 -10.13 -1.58 -0.96
N THR A 72 -9.49 -0.44 -0.76
CA THR A 72 -9.60 0.74 -1.64
C THR A 72 -9.18 0.39 -3.06
N TRP A 73 -8.08 -0.33 -3.23
CA TRP A 73 -7.62 -0.81 -4.53
C TRP A 73 -8.65 -1.68 -5.24
N MET A 74 -9.19 -2.70 -4.56
CA MET A 74 -10.18 -3.59 -5.15
C MET A 74 -11.48 -2.85 -5.52
N ALA A 75 -11.87 -1.85 -4.72
CA ALA A 75 -13.02 -1.00 -5.02
C ALA A 75 -12.78 -0.16 -6.27
N GLN A 76 -11.60 0.47 -6.39
CA GLN A 76 -11.21 1.24 -7.59
C GLN A 76 -11.17 0.35 -8.83
N LEU A 77 -10.50 -0.81 -8.76
CA LEU A 77 -10.42 -1.76 -9.86
C LEU A 77 -11.81 -2.22 -10.34
N LYS A 78 -12.76 -2.43 -9.41
CA LYS A 78 -14.15 -2.78 -9.73
C LYS A 78 -14.89 -1.61 -10.38
N ALA A 79 -14.65 -0.38 -9.93
CA ALA A 79 -15.24 0.82 -10.52
C ALA A 79 -14.70 1.06 -11.95
N ASP A 80 -13.39 0.93 -12.14
CA ASP A 80 -12.73 1.12 -13.43
C ASP A 80 -13.19 0.10 -14.47
N ARG A 81 -13.35 -1.18 -14.07
CA ARG A 81 -13.95 -2.21 -14.93
C ARG A 81 -15.39 -1.88 -15.33
N ARG A 82 -16.20 -1.38 -14.39
CA ARG A 82 -17.58 -0.94 -14.69
C ARG A 82 -17.63 0.27 -15.62
N ALA A 83 -16.63 1.15 -15.53
CA ALA A 83 -16.49 2.33 -16.37
C ALA A 83 -15.81 2.05 -17.72
N GLY A 84 -15.35 0.81 -17.97
CA GLY A 84 -14.62 0.46 -19.20
C GLY A 84 -13.23 1.11 -19.31
N LEU A 85 -12.64 1.51 -18.18
CA LEU A 85 -11.31 2.12 -18.13
C LEU A 85 -10.17 1.10 -18.10
N ILE A 86 -10.50 -0.17 -17.84
CA ILE A 86 -9.59 -1.31 -17.78
C ILE A 86 -10.27 -2.44 -18.55
N ASP A 87 -9.57 -2.97 -19.55
CA ASP A 87 -9.94 -4.13 -20.39
C ASP A 87 -9.54 -5.44 -19.68
#